data_AF-A0A6A5ARS1-F1
#
_entry.id   AF-A0A6A5ARS1-F1
#
_cell.length_a   1.000
_cell.length_b   1.000
_cell.length_c   1.000
_cell.angle_alpha   90.00
_cell.angle_beta   90.00
_cell.angle_gamma   90.00
#
_symmetry.space_group_name_H-M   'P 1'
#
loop_
_entity.id
_entity.type
_entity.pdbx_description
1 polymer ?
#
loop_
_entity_poly.entity_id
_entity_poly.type
_entity_poly.pdbx_seq_one_letter_code
_entity_poly.pdbx_strand_id
1 'polypeptide(L)'
;MDECTFNPKINVIPKDMVSAQLYTQQNIFDRLSRPATAIETPETPVELVDESSRCDGGPRSLDDSKTHTENEGSRPTSAGSVGDGRDRNRRFRAFVRRQAAQESDRQRKIDAARETHTFDFKPAINKKSSEIMQQGRKGDFIERVAKYALRKEHDKLKKKSIKLQDPQCTFKPKINNVSANRVARSVTELSRGDLLKRETTQRLLKLRMEQHEMAQLTFKPSVNSTSIPHVESKLKVVSNPDTYVQRLQEHTLKLYEKQRKALQEQEILEFTECTFKPQTIDVPSYISRIAKSMEIAKAVKAKHAAQYPRRAKPDWK
;
A
#
# COMPACT_ATOMS: atom_id res chain seq x y z
N MET A 1 -27.23 27.69 13.98
CA MET A 1 -27.01 27.41 12.54
C MET A 1 -28.38 27.50 11.94
N ASP A 2 -28.60 28.51 11.12
CA ASP A 2 -29.90 28.78 10.52
C ASP A 2 -30.27 27.61 9.59
N GLU A 3 -31.49 27.09 9.73
CA GLU A 3 -31.98 26.00 8.89
C GLU A 3 -32.00 26.44 7.43
N CYS A 4 -31.41 25.63 6.54
CA CYS A 4 -31.35 25.94 5.12
C CYS A 4 -32.77 25.88 4.52
N THR A 5 -33.28 27.02 4.06
CA THR A 5 -34.64 27.18 3.51
C THR A 5 -34.78 26.74 2.04
N PHE A 6 -33.71 26.25 1.43
CA PHE A 6 -33.71 25.82 0.03
C PHE A 6 -33.93 24.31 -0.09
N ASN A 7 -35.18 23.91 -0.36
CA ASN A 7 -35.58 22.52 -0.55
C ASN A 7 -36.03 22.29 -2.00
N PRO A 8 -35.09 22.06 -2.94
CA PRO A 8 -35.45 21.82 -4.33
C PRO A 8 -36.24 20.51 -4.46
N LYS A 9 -37.27 20.49 -5.33
CA LYS A 9 -37.97 19.26 -5.69
C LYS A 9 -37.01 18.33 -6.44
N ILE A 10 -36.63 17.24 -5.80
CA ILE A 10 -35.83 16.17 -6.41
C ILE A 10 -36.71 14.99 -6.80
N ASN A 11 -36.28 14.26 -7.83
CA ASN A 11 -36.92 12.99 -8.20
C ASN A 11 -36.76 11.98 -7.07
N VAL A 12 -37.83 11.24 -6.77
CA VAL A 12 -37.84 10.23 -5.71
C VAL A 12 -37.01 9.03 -6.17
N ILE A 13 -36.08 8.58 -5.32
CA ILE A 13 -35.25 7.41 -5.61
C ILE A 13 -36.08 6.14 -5.36
N PRO A 14 -36.21 5.22 -6.34
CA PRO A 14 -36.89 3.95 -6.16
C PRO A 14 -36.30 3.10 -5.02
N LYS A 15 -37.14 2.32 -4.35
CA LYS A 15 -36.73 1.49 -3.19
C LYS A 15 -35.70 0.41 -3.53
N ASP A 16 -35.67 -0.02 -4.79
CA ASP A 16 -34.76 -1.07 -5.25
C ASP A 16 -33.33 -0.56 -5.44
N MET A 17 -33.13 0.77 -5.54
CA MET A 17 -31.82 1.39 -5.71
C MET A 17 -31.14 1.66 -4.36
N VAL A 18 -30.86 0.58 -3.63
CA VAL A 18 -30.30 0.59 -2.26
C VAL A 18 -29.02 1.44 -2.17
N SER A 19 -28.16 1.40 -3.20
CA SER A 19 -26.93 2.21 -3.25
C SER A 19 -27.19 3.71 -3.35
N ALA A 20 -28.19 4.13 -4.13
CA ALA A 20 -28.56 5.54 -4.28
C ALA A 20 -29.26 6.08 -3.02
N GLN A 21 -30.04 5.23 -2.35
CA GLN A 21 -30.62 5.56 -1.04
C GLN A 21 -29.53 5.76 0.02
N LEU A 22 -28.59 4.84 0.12
CA LEU A 22 -27.48 4.95 1.07
C LEU A 22 -26.61 6.18 0.77
N TYR A 23 -26.38 6.47 -0.51
CA TYR A 23 -25.61 7.64 -0.94
C TYR A 23 -26.28 8.96 -0.54
N THR A 24 -27.60 9.07 -0.65
CA THR A 24 -28.34 10.31 -0.32
C THR A 24 -28.55 10.51 1.17
N GLN A 25 -28.57 9.43 1.97
CA GLN A 25 -28.65 9.50 3.43
C GLN A 25 -27.36 10.04 4.09
N GLN A 26 -26.21 9.91 3.43
CA GLN A 26 -24.95 10.45 3.94
C GLN A 26 -24.90 11.98 3.84
N ASN A 27 -24.29 12.65 4.82
CA ASN A 27 -24.16 14.11 4.81
C ASN A 27 -23.38 14.58 3.56
N ILE A 28 -23.87 15.62 2.87
CA ILE A 28 -23.29 16.12 1.62
C ILE A 28 -21.85 16.61 1.85
N PHE A 29 -21.58 17.25 2.99
CA PHE A 29 -20.27 17.74 3.33
C PHE A 29 -19.28 16.57 3.45
N ASP A 30 -19.62 15.50 4.16
CA ASP A 30 -18.75 14.33 4.28
C ASP A 30 -18.48 13.64 2.94
N ARG A 31 -19.49 13.59 2.06
CA ARG A 31 -19.38 12.99 0.72
C ARG A 31 -18.45 13.76 -0.22
N LEU A 32 -18.46 15.10 -0.14
CA LEU A 32 -17.74 15.96 -1.10
C LEU A 32 -16.43 16.53 -0.56
N SER A 33 -16.26 16.61 0.77
CA SER A 33 -15.06 17.17 1.41
C SER A 33 -13.97 16.13 1.66
N ARG A 34 -14.30 14.83 1.68
CA ARG A 34 -13.29 13.77 1.78
C ARG A 34 -12.74 13.46 0.38
N PRO A 35 -11.42 13.59 0.14
CA PRO A 35 -10.84 13.12 -1.11
C PRO A 35 -11.11 11.62 -1.25
N ALA A 36 -11.51 11.18 -2.45
CA ALA A 36 -11.94 9.81 -2.76
C ALA A 36 -10.89 8.70 -2.48
N THR A 37 -9.74 9.05 -1.91
CA THR A 37 -8.69 8.16 -1.40
C THR A 37 -8.94 7.66 0.02
N ALA A 38 -9.91 8.21 0.75
CA ALA A 38 -10.22 7.84 2.14
C ALA A 38 -11.54 7.04 2.23
N ILE A 39 -11.61 5.89 1.55
CA ILE A 39 -12.54 4.83 1.96
C ILE A 39 -11.79 4.03 3.01
N GLU A 40 -12.12 4.31 4.27
CA GLU A 40 -11.65 3.59 5.45
C GLU A 40 -11.98 2.09 5.27
N THR A 41 -10.93 1.28 5.14
CA THR A 41 -10.92 -0.05 5.74
C THR A 41 -11.20 0.12 7.23
N PRO A 42 -12.06 -0.69 7.87
CA PRO A 42 -12.24 -0.59 9.31
C PRO A 42 -10.90 -0.91 9.99
N GLU A 43 -10.33 0.11 10.62
CA GLU A 43 -9.16 0.06 11.47
C GLU A 43 -9.47 -0.83 12.68
N THR A 44 -9.00 -2.08 12.65
CA THR A 44 -8.82 -2.87 13.87
C THR A 44 -7.59 -2.33 14.61
N PRO A 45 -7.67 -2.01 15.92
CA PRO A 45 -6.53 -1.53 16.69
C PRO A 45 -5.37 -2.52 16.63
N VAL A 46 -4.18 -2.03 16.30
CA VAL A 46 -2.94 -2.77 16.39
C VAL A 46 -2.56 -2.85 17.87
N GLU A 47 -3.09 -3.85 18.58
CA GLU A 47 -2.44 -4.31 19.80
C GLU A 47 -1.23 -5.18 19.41
N LEU A 48 -0.06 -4.75 19.89
CA LEU A 48 1.15 -5.54 19.94
C LEU A 48 0.92 -6.73 20.89
N VAL A 49 0.45 -7.84 20.34
CA VAL A 49 0.54 -9.15 21.00
C VAL A 49 1.61 -9.98 20.29
N ASP A 50 2.69 -10.19 21.03
CA ASP A 50 3.71 -11.20 20.80
C ASP A 50 3.05 -12.59 20.89
N GLU A 51 2.81 -13.23 19.74
CA GLU A 51 2.46 -14.64 19.72
C GLU A 51 3.18 -15.36 18.57
N SER A 52 4.35 -15.87 18.95
CA SER A 52 4.93 -17.05 18.33
C SER A 52 3.97 -18.24 18.40
N SER A 53 3.91 -18.99 17.29
CA SER A 53 3.34 -20.34 17.17
C SER A 53 1.81 -20.46 17.15
N ARG A 54 1.26 -20.71 15.95
CA ARG A 54 0.36 -21.86 15.68
C ARG A 54 0.05 -21.98 14.19
N CYS A 55 0.55 -23.07 13.62
CA CYS A 55 0.10 -23.62 12.35
C CYS A 55 -1.01 -24.65 12.65
N ASP A 56 -2.16 -24.49 12.02
CA ASP A 56 -3.16 -25.56 11.86
C ASP A 56 -3.86 -25.25 10.52
N GLY A 57 -3.99 -26.14 9.55
CA GLY A 57 -4.38 -27.55 9.66
C GLY A 57 -5.73 -27.66 8.96
N GLY A 58 -5.72 -28.08 7.69
CA GLY A 58 -6.92 -28.18 6.86
C GLY A 58 -7.94 -29.22 7.35
N PRO A 59 -9.15 -29.25 6.75
CA PRO A 59 -10.36 -29.72 7.40
C PRO A 59 -10.49 -31.24 7.39
N ARG A 60 -10.99 -31.81 8.49
CA ARG A 60 -11.58 -33.14 8.52
C ARG A 60 -12.94 -33.12 9.20
N SER A 61 -13.89 -33.71 8.47
CA SER A 61 -15.27 -34.09 8.77
C SER A 61 -15.64 -34.22 10.26
N LEU A 62 -16.73 -33.58 10.66
CA LEU A 62 -17.45 -33.88 11.90
C LEU A 62 -18.69 -34.71 11.60
N ASP A 63 -18.82 -35.83 12.30
CA ASP A 63 -20.09 -36.38 12.74
C ASP A 63 -20.04 -36.46 14.28
N ASP A 64 -21.21 -36.24 14.85
CA ASP A 64 -21.73 -36.58 16.18
C ASP A 64 -21.38 -35.77 17.45
N SER A 65 -22.35 -34.92 17.80
CA SER A 65 -23.02 -34.73 19.09
C SER A 65 -22.36 -35.22 20.40
N LYS A 66 -22.05 -34.30 21.34
CA LYS A 66 -22.77 -34.13 22.63
C LYS A 66 -22.05 -33.22 23.64
N THR A 67 -22.86 -32.32 24.19
CA THR A 67 -22.94 -31.78 25.57
C THR A 67 -21.79 -30.98 26.17
N HIS A 68 -22.16 -29.76 26.56
CA HIS A 68 -21.47 -28.79 27.41
C HIS A 68 -20.98 -29.35 28.75
N THR A 69 -19.77 -28.94 29.15
CA THR A 69 -19.48 -28.36 30.49
C THR A 69 -18.27 -27.45 30.37
N GLU A 70 -18.42 -26.21 30.84
CA GLU A 70 -17.36 -25.22 30.99
C GLU A 70 -16.34 -25.69 32.03
N ASN A 71 -15.04 -25.64 31.70
CA ASN A 71 -14.00 -25.55 32.72
C ASN A 71 -12.76 -24.88 32.14
N GLU A 72 -12.35 -23.80 32.78
CA GLU A 72 -11.18 -23.00 32.44
C GLU A 72 -9.87 -23.81 32.59
N GLY A 73 -8.87 -23.48 31.76
CA GLY A 73 -7.46 -23.75 32.07
C GLY A 73 -6.94 -25.20 31.97
N SER A 74 -7.70 -26.16 31.45
CA SER A 74 -7.18 -27.53 31.30
C SER A 74 -6.18 -27.63 30.15
N ARG A 75 -4.91 -27.89 30.49
CA ARG A 75 -3.83 -28.25 29.55
C ARG A 75 -4.35 -29.29 28.54
N PRO A 76 -4.00 -29.17 27.24
CA PRO A 76 -4.40 -30.16 26.25
C PRO A 76 -3.93 -31.55 26.68
N THR A 77 -4.79 -32.55 26.58
CA THR A 77 -4.55 -33.95 26.96
C THR A 77 -3.38 -34.62 26.23
N SER A 78 -2.83 -33.95 25.21
CA SER A 78 -1.58 -34.30 24.53
C SER A 78 -0.32 -33.98 25.33
N ALA A 79 -0.38 -33.07 26.32
CA ALA A 79 0.68 -32.81 27.27
C ALA A 79 0.56 -33.81 28.44
N GLY A 80 1.24 -34.96 28.30
CA GLY A 80 1.17 -36.04 29.28
C GLY A 80 1.44 -35.57 30.72
N SER A 81 0.56 -35.99 31.64
CA SER A 81 0.69 -35.76 33.08
C SER A 81 2.08 -36.13 33.60
N VAL A 82 2.60 -35.30 34.52
CA VAL A 82 3.91 -35.42 35.15
C VAL A 82 3.89 -36.59 36.14
N GLY A 83 3.85 -37.82 35.63
CA GLY A 83 3.92 -39.04 36.43
C GLY A 83 5.29 -39.26 37.09
N ASP A 84 5.35 -40.27 37.97
CA ASP A 84 6.53 -40.73 38.70
C ASP A 84 7.77 -40.85 37.79
N GLY A 85 8.97 -40.62 38.34
CA GLY A 85 10.23 -40.58 37.58
C GLY A 85 10.48 -41.84 36.73
N ARG A 86 9.96 -42.99 37.18
CA ARG A 86 10.01 -44.27 36.43
C ARG A 86 9.14 -44.26 35.16
N ASP A 87 7.94 -43.70 35.23
CA ASP A 87 7.04 -43.58 34.07
C ASP A 87 7.56 -42.57 33.05
N ARG A 88 8.19 -41.49 33.52
CA ARG A 88 8.86 -40.52 32.65
C ARG A 88 9.99 -41.15 31.85
N ASN A 89 10.84 -41.95 32.51
CA ASN A 89 11.94 -42.66 31.86
C ASN A 89 11.42 -43.71 30.86
N ARG A 90 10.34 -44.43 31.19
CA ARG A 90 9.68 -45.38 30.26
C ARG A 90 9.12 -44.68 29.04
N ARG A 91 8.44 -43.53 29.22
CA ARG A 91 7.90 -42.70 28.13
C ARG A 91 9.00 -42.14 27.24
N PHE A 92 10.10 -41.67 27.83
CA PHE A 92 11.27 -41.17 27.09
C PHE A 92 11.90 -42.27 26.25
N ARG A 93 12.15 -43.46 26.82
CA ARG A 93 12.66 -44.62 26.07
C ARG A 93 11.71 -45.10 24.97
N ALA A 94 10.40 -44.98 25.16
CA ALA A 94 9.43 -45.27 24.12
C ALA A 94 9.44 -44.21 23.00
N PHE A 95 9.63 -42.94 23.35
CA PHE A 95 9.79 -41.85 22.39
C PHE A 95 11.05 -42.02 21.54
N VAL A 96 12.21 -42.28 22.17
CA VAL A 96 13.47 -42.52 21.43
C VAL A 96 13.35 -43.72 20.49
N ARG A 97 12.70 -44.81 20.93
CA ARG A 97 12.42 -45.96 20.06
C ARG A 97 11.52 -45.61 18.87
N ARG A 98 10.47 -44.80 19.09
CA ARG A 98 9.63 -44.32 17.98
C ARG A 98 10.39 -43.41 17.01
N GLN A 99 11.25 -42.54 17.54
CA GLN A 99 12.09 -41.68 16.70
C GLN A 99 13.04 -42.51 15.83
N ALA A 100 13.73 -43.49 16.43
CA ALA A 100 14.62 -44.40 15.71
C ALA A 100 13.87 -45.24 14.66
N ALA A 101 12.68 -45.76 14.98
CA ALA A 101 11.85 -46.50 14.02
C ALA A 101 11.37 -45.62 12.86
N GLN A 102 10.98 -44.37 13.14
CA GLN A 102 10.56 -43.42 12.12
C GLN A 102 11.73 -43.03 11.20
N GLU A 103 12.93 -42.92 11.76
CA GLU A 103 14.15 -42.65 11.02
C GLU A 103 14.55 -43.83 10.13
N SER A 104 14.46 -45.07 10.63
CA SER A 104 14.67 -46.27 9.81
C SER A 104 13.64 -46.40 8.69
N ASP A 105 12.37 -46.11 8.96
CA ASP A 105 11.32 -46.15 7.94
C ASP A 105 11.50 -45.07 6.88
N ARG A 106 11.93 -43.86 7.30
CA ARG A 106 12.29 -42.79 6.39
C ARG A 106 13.47 -43.20 5.51
N GLN A 107 14.50 -43.79 6.10
CA GLN A 107 15.68 -44.24 5.37
C GLN A 107 15.34 -45.33 4.37
N ARG A 108 14.56 -46.34 4.79
CA ARG A 108 14.05 -47.40 3.89
C ARG A 108 13.23 -46.84 2.73
N LYS A 109 12.40 -45.83 2.95
CA LYS A 109 11.63 -45.16 1.88
C LYS A 109 12.55 -44.38 0.93
N ILE A 110 13.59 -43.74 1.44
CA ILE A 110 14.59 -43.04 0.61
C ILE A 110 15.35 -44.05 -0.24
N ASP A 111 15.77 -45.17 0.33
CA ASP A 111 16.55 -46.18 -0.38
C ASP A 111 15.68 -46.92 -1.40
N ALA A 112 14.43 -47.28 -1.07
CA ALA A 112 13.47 -47.80 -2.04
C ALA A 112 13.19 -46.79 -3.18
N ALA A 113 13.05 -45.50 -2.86
CA ALA A 113 12.90 -44.47 -3.89
C ALA A 113 14.14 -44.39 -4.80
N ARG A 114 15.35 -44.48 -4.24
CA ARG A 114 16.61 -44.48 -5.00
C ARG A 114 16.72 -45.70 -5.92
N GLU A 115 16.34 -46.89 -5.44
CA GLU A 115 16.29 -48.12 -6.24
C GLU A 115 15.27 -48.00 -7.38
N THR A 116 14.11 -47.39 -7.14
CA THR A 116 13.11 -47.14 -8.20
C THR A 116 13.48 -46.00 -9.15
N HIS A 117 14.54 -45.22 -8.87
CA HIS A 117 14.90 -44.03 -9.64
C HIS A 117 15.88 -44.27 -10.79
N THR A 118 16.32 -45.51 -11.04
CA THR A 118 17.09 -45.86 -12.23
C THR A 118 16.15 -46.07 -13.43
N PHE A 119 15.60 -44.97 -13.94
CA PHE A 119 14.93 -44.98 -15.25
C PHE A 119 15.95 -44.65 -16.32
N ASP A 120 16.11 -45.53 -17.31
CA ASP A 120 17.03 -45.30 -18.45
C ASP A 120 16.60 -44.11 -19.33
N PHE A 121 15.32 -43.75 -19.25
CA PHE A 121 14.76 -42.64 -19.99
C PHE A 121 15.04 -41.30 -19.31
N LYS A 122 15.96 -40.53 -19.89
CA LYS A 122 16.25 -39.14 -19.52
C LYS A 122 15.55 -38.20 -20.50
N PRO A 123 14.32 -37.73 -20.22
CA PRO A 123 13.66 -36.81 -21.12
C PRO A 123 14.49 -35.53 -21.26
N ALA A 124 14.79 -35.16 -22.50
CA ALA A 124 15.46 -33.90 -22.80
C ALA A 124 14.51 -32.74 -22.47
N ILE A 125 14.77 -32.07 -21.35
CA ILE A 125 14.02 -30.88 -20.92
C ILE A 125 14.20 -29.79 -21.99
N ASN A 126 13.10 -29.24 -22.50
CA ASN A 126 13.18 -28.20 -23.53
C ASN A 126 13.86 -26.95 -22.96
N LYS A 127 14.63 -26.22 -23.78
CA LYS A 127 15.38 -25.01 -23.33
C LYS A 127 14.48 -24.01 -22.59
N LYS A 128 13.26 -23.83 -23.07
CA LYS A 128 12.26 -22.92 -22.50
C LYS A 128 11.84 -23.29 -21.06
N SER A 129 11.69 -24.56 -20.76
CA SER A 129 11.32 -25.05 -19.42
C SER A 129 12.51 -24.96 -18.46
N SER A 130 13.74 -25.18 -18.93
CA SER A 130 14.95 -24.87 -18.18
C SER A 130 15.05 -23.38 -17.84
N GLU A 131 14.76 -22.49 -18.79
CA GLU A 131 14.70 -21.04 -18.55
C GLU A 131 13.61 -20.65 -17.56
N ILE A 132 12.39 -21.20 -17.69
CA ILE A 132 11.29 -20.95 -16.76
C ILE A 132 11.64 -21.42 -15.35
N MET A 133 12.32 -22.57 -15.21
CA MET A 133 12.76 -23.06 -13.91
C MET A 133 13.84 -22.14 -13.31
N GLN A 134 14.79 -21.68 -14.12
CA GLN A 134 15.84 -20.75 -13.69
C GLN A 134 15.29 -19.36 -13.33
N GLN A 135 14.25 -18.89 -14.01
CA GLN A 135 13.64 -17.57 -13.76
C GLN A 135 12.54 -17.62 -12.69
N GLY A 136 11.76 -18.69 -12.62
CA GLY A 136 10.59 -18.83 -11.76
C GLY A 136 10.90 -19.09 -10.29
N ARG A 137 12.14 -19.48 -9.98
CA ARG A 137 12.63 -19.73 -8.60
C ARG A 137 13.68 -18.72 -8.13
N LYS A 138 13.75 -17.54 -8.73
CA LYS A 138 14.60 -16.46 -8.22
C LYS A 138 13.90 -15.76 -7.05
N GLY A 139 14.63 -15.59 -5.94
CA GLY A 139 14.16 -14.92 -4.73
C GLY A 139 14.20 -15.80 -3.50
N ASP A 140 14.51 -15.20 -2.35
CA ASP A 140 14.57 -15.88 -1.06
C ASP A 140 13.19 -16.40 -0.63
N PHE A 141 13.16 -17.32 0.34
CA PHE A 141 11.92 -17.90 0.85
C PHE A 141 10.88 -16.82 1.21
N ILE A 142 11.32 -15.74 1.87
CA ILE A 142 10.47 -14.63 2.27
C ILE A 142 9.86 -13.91 1.06
N GLU A 143 10.64 -13.65 0.01
CA GLU A 143 10.16 -13.00 -1.20
C GLU A 143 9.10 -13.86 -1.91
N ARG A 144 9.28 -15.18 -1.92
CA ARG A 144 8.30 -16.12 -2.48
C ARG A 144 7.00 -16.14 -1.68
N VAL A 145 7.09 -16.12 -0.35
CA VAL A 145 5.91 -16.05 0.53
C VAL A 145 5.15 -14.76 0.31
N ALA A 146 5.85 -13.61 0.25
CA ALA A 146 5.25 -12.31 -0.03
C ALA A 146 4.55 -12.28 -1.39
N LYS A 147 5.21 -12.77 -2.45
CA LYS A 147 4.64 -12.84 -3.79
C LYS A 147 3.42 -13.76 -3.85
N TYR A 148 3.44 -14.88 -3.13
CA TYR A 148 2.30 -15.79 -3.04
C TYR A 148 1.11 -15.14 -2.31
N ALA A 149 1.36 -14.44 -1.21
CA ALA A 149 0.33 -13.70 -0.47
C ALA A 149 -0.36 -12.65 -1.36
N LEU A 150 0.43 -11.83 -2.07
CA LEU A 150 -0.09 -10.84 -3.02
C LEU A 150 -0.93 -11.49 -4.13
N ARG A 151 -0.46 -12.60 -4.69
CA ARG A 151 -1.20 -13.35 -5.71
C ARG A 151 -2.53 -13.87 -5.17
N LYS A 152 -2.53 -14.42 -3.96
CA LYS A 152 -3.73 -14.95 -3.30
C LYS A 152 -4.77 -13.85 -3.05
N GLU A 153 -4.35 -12.68 -2.59
CA GLU A 153 -5.23 -11.52 -2.41
C GLU A 153 -5.81 -11.04 -3.74
N HIS A 154 -4.99 -10.97 -4.78
CA HIS A 154 -5.44 -10.60 -6.10
C HIS A 154 -6.46 -11.59 -6.69
N ASP A 155 -6.24 -12.88 -6.51
CA ASP A 155 -7.17 -13.93 -6.93
C ASP A 155 -8.49 -13.88 -6.13
N LYS A 156 -8.44 -13.52 -4.84
CA LYS A 156 -9.65 -13.27 -4.04
C LYS A 156 -10.44 -12.07 -4.58
N LEU A 157 -9.78 -10.96 -4.87
CA LEU A 157 -10.42 -9.76 -5.44
C LEU A 157 -11.08 -10.08 -6.80
N LYS A 158 -10.41 -10.85 -7.65
CA LYS A 158 -10.98 -11.33 -8.92
C LYS A 158 -12.22 -12.19 -8.72
N LYS A 159 -12.18 -13.14 -7.78
CA LYS A 159 -13.36 -13.98 -7.48
C LYS A 159 -14.52 -13.14 -6.94
N LYS A 160 -14.24 -12.10 -6.14
CA LYS A 160 -15.26 -11.16 -5.65
C LYS A 160 -15.86 -10.33 -6.79
N SER A 161 -15.05 -9.81 -7.71
CA SER A 161 -15.56 -9.03 -8.85
C SER A 161 -16.39 -9.86 -9.83
N ILE A 162 -16.04 -11.14 -10.02
CA ILE A 162 -16.85 -12.06 -10.84
C ILE A 162 -18.19 -12.36 -10.18
N LYS A 163 -18.23 -12.52 -8.85
CA LYS A 163 -19.47 -12.75 -8.10
C LYS A 163 -20.40 -11.53 -8.03
N LEU A 164 -19.86 -10.32 -8.21
CA LEU A 164 -20.61 -9.06 -8.27
C LEU A 164 -21.25 -8.81 -9.65
N GLN A 165 -21.07 -9.71 -10.62
CA GLN A 165 -21.82 -9.65 -11.88
C GLN A 165 -23.30 -9.88 -11.57
N ASP A 166 -24.14 -8.94 -11.99
CA ASP A 166 -25.59 -9.03 -11.80
C ASP A 166 -26.12 -10.31 -12.48
N PRO A 167 -26.76 -11.24 -11.76
CA PRO A 167 -27.34 -12.44 -12.34
C PRO A 167 -28.43 -12.14 -13.39
N GLN A 168 -28.98 -10.92 -13.41
CA GLN A 168 -29.93 -10.43 -14.41
C GLN A 168 -29.26 -9.74 -15.60
N CYS A 169 -27.92 -9.71 -15.68
CA CYS A 169 -27.21 -9.16 -16.83
C CYS A 169 -27.42 -10.05 -18.08
N THR A 170 -28.36 -9.66 -18.93
CA THR A 170 -28.67 -10.33 -20.21
C THR A 170 -27.78 -9.88 -21.36
N PHE A 171 -27.08 -8.76 -21.20
CA PHE A 171 -26.22 -8.19 -22.22
C PHE A 171 -24.91 -8.99 -22.36
N LYS A 172 -24.82 -9.81 -23.42
CA LYS A 172 -23.63 -10.60 -23.76
C LYS A 172 -23.14 -10.20 -25.15
N PRO A 173 -22.30 -9.15 -25.26
CA PRO A 173 -21.84 -8.67 -26.56
C PRO A 173 -20.95 -9.71 -27.23
N LYS A 174 -21.00 -9.78 -28.56
CA LYS A 174 -20.09 -10.61 -29.35
C LYS A 174 -18.68 -10.00 -29.32
N ILE A 175 -17.80 -10.57 -28.51
CA ILE A 175 -16.40 -10.15 -28.43
C ILE A 175 -15.52 -10.94 -29.41
N ASN A 176 -14.36 -10.40 -29.76
CA ASN A 176 -13.42 -11.07 -30.65
C ASN A 176 -12.71 -12.26 -29.95
N ASN A 177 -12.22 -13.23 -30.73
CA ASN A 177 -11.60 -14.46 -30.18
C ASN A 177 -10.34 -14.15 -29.35
N VAL A 178 -9.60 -13.09 -29.70
CA VAL A 178 -8.43 -12.64 -28.95
C VAL A 178 -8.80 -12.14 -27.55
N SER A 179 -9.87 -11.37 -27.41
CA SER A 179 -10.33 -10.86 -26.11
C SER A 179 -11.00 -11.95 -25.28
N ALA A 180 -11.71 -12.89 -25.90
CA ALA A 180 -12.30 -14.04 -25.21
C ALA A 180 -11.22 -14.92 -24.54
N ASN A 181 -10.06 -15.08 -25.19
CA ASN A 181 -8.95 -15.87 -24.66
C ASN A 181 -8.02 -15.08 -23.70
N ARG A 182 -8.28 -13.79 -23.48
CA ARG A 182 -7.48 -12.97 -22.57
C ARG A 182 -7.93 -13.18 -21.12
N VAL A 183 -6.97 -13.14 -20.21
CA VAL A 183 -7.22 -13.26 -18.77
C VAL A 183 -8.00 -12.03 -18.29
N ALA A 184 -9.11 -12.26 -17.57
CA ALA A 184 -9.88 -11.20 -16.93
C ALA A 184 -9.00 -10.43 -15.91
N ARG A 185 -9.05 -9.10 -16.01
CA ARG A 185 -8.32 -8.16 -15.14
C ARG A 185 -9.30 -7.46 -14.19
N SER A 186 -8.83 -7.11 -13.00
CA SER A 186 -9.66 -6.35 -12.05
C SER A 186 -9.78 -4.87 -12.45
N VAL A 187 -10.80 -4.18 -11.93
CA VAL A 187 -11.02 -2.73 -12.18
C VAL A 187 -9.78 -1.91 -11.80
N THR A 188 -9.15 -2.25 -10.68
CA THR A 188 -7.93 -1.57 -10.20
C THR A 188 -6.73 -1.80 -11.13
N GLU A 189 -6.57 -3.02 -11.67
CA GLU A 189 -5.54 -3.31 -12.66
C GLU A 189 -5.74 -2.52 -13.95
N LEU A 190 -6.99 -2.38 -14.41
CA LEU A 190 -7.33 -1.64 -15.62
C LEU A 190 -7.15 -0.13 -15.46
N SER A 191 -7.43 0.41 -14.28
CA SER A 191 -7.29 1.85 -14.01
C SER A 191 -5.85 2.23 -13.66
N ARG A 192 -5.37 1.83 -12.48
CA ARG A 192 -4.06 2.25 -11.96
C ARG A 192 -2.93 1.37 -12.48
N GLY A 193 -3.21 0.08 -12.68
CA GLY A 193 -2.20 -0.89 -13.11
C GLY A 193 -1.63 -0.58 -14.50
N ASP A 194 -2.47 -0.17 -15.44
CA ASP A 194 -2.03 0.13 -16.80
C ASP A 194 -1.24 1.44 -16.89
N LEU A 195 -1.60 2.46 -16.10
CA LEU A 195 -0.81 3.70 -15.97
C LEU A 195 0.60 3.40 -15.42
N LEU A 196 0.67 2.66 -14.31
CA LEU A 196 1.94 2.31 -13.67
C LEU A 196 2.83 1.47 -14.60
N LYS A 197 2.24 0.52 -15.35
CA LYS A 197 2.97 -0.24 -16.37
C LYS A 197 3.54 0.66 -17.46
N ARG A 198 2.75 1.61 -17.95
CA ARG A 198 3.22 2.56 -18.97
C ARG A 198 4.40 3.39 -18.45
N GLU A 199 4.27 3.97 -17.26
CA GLU A 199 5.33 4.78 -16.64
C GLU A 199 6.61 3.96 -16.40
N THR A 200 6.48 2.75 -15.86
CA THR A 200 7.62 1.86 -15.63
C THR A 200 8.31 1.46 -16.93
N THR A 201 7.55 1.14 -17.98
CA THR A 201 8.14 0.85 -19.31
C THR A 201 8.84 2.06 -19.92
N GLN A 202 8.24 3.25 -19.81
CA GLN A 202 8.85 4.49 -20.31
C GLN A 202 10.15 4.81 -19.55
N ARG A 203 10.15 4.63 -18.24
CA ARG A 203 11.34 4.84 -17.40
C ARG A 203 12.45 3.85 -17.73
N LEU A 204 12.12 2.57 -17.90
CA LEU A 204 13.09 1.55 -18.30
C LEU A 204 13.68 1.82 -19.69
N LEU A 205 12.86 2.27 -20.64
CA LEU A 205 13.31 2.64 -21.97
C LEU A 205 14.26 3.84 -21.92
N LYS A 206 13.89 4.88 -21.16
CA LYS A 206 14.73 6.07 -20.96
C LYS A 206 16.09 5.71 -20.36
N LEU A 207 16.10 4.90 -19.29
CA LEU A 207 17.36 4.43 -18.68
C LEU A 207 18.23 3.64 -19.67
N ARG A 208 17.61 2.81 -20.51
CA ARG A 208 18.33 2.03 -21.52
C ARG A 208 18.93 2.94 -22.60
N MET A 209 18.20 3.96 -23.03
CA MET A 209 18.69 4.96 -23.96
C MET A 209 19.86 5.76 -23.37
N GLU A 210 19.70 6.28 -22.15
CA GLU A 210 20.77 7.01 -21.45
C GLU A 210 22.03 6.15 -21.29
N GLN A 211 21.90 4.88 -20.93
CA GLN A 211 23.03 3.95 -20.87
C GLN A 211 23.70 3.75 -22.23
N HIS A 212 22.91 3.65 -23.30
CA HIS A 212 23.44 3.49 -24.65
C HIS A 212 24.18 4.75 -25.10
N GLU A 213 23.61 5.93 -24.86
CA GLU A 213 24.25 7.23 -25.13
C GLU A 213 25.55 7.38 -24.34
N MET A 214 25.52 7.08 -23.03
CA MET A 214 26.71 7.10 -22.16
C MET A 214 27.81 6.15 -22.66
N ALA A 215 27.46 4.98 -23.17
CA ALA A 215 28.41 4.02 -23.72
C ALA A 215 29.03 4.50 -25.04
N GLN A 216 28.33 5.35 -25.80
CA GLN A 216 28.84 5.96 -27.03
C GLN A 216 29.73 7.18 -26.79
N LEU A 217 29.71 7.78 -25.58
CA LEU A 217 30.60 8.88 -25.23
C LEU A 217 32.05 8.37 -25.14
N THR A 218 32.87 8.76 -26.11
CA THR A 218 34.31 8.43 -26.17
C THR A 218 35.18 9.38 -25.35
N PHE A 219 34.64 10.55 -24.97
CA PHE A 219 35.35 11.55 -24.19
C PHE A 219 35.48 11.12 -22.73
N LYS A 220 36.73 10.86 -22.31
CA LYS A 220 37.11 10.53 -20.93
C LYS A 220 37.97 11.67 -20.37
N PRO A 221 37.37 12.75 -19.85
CA PRO A 221 38.15 13.85 -19.32
C PRO A 221 39.00 13.35 -18.15
N SER A 222 40.25 13.82 -18.09
CA SER A 222 41.08 13.67 -16.90
C SER A 222 40.40 14.42 -15.76
N VAL A 223 39.90 13.68 -14.77
CA VAL A 223 39.32 14.28 -13.57
C VAL A 223 40.49 14.71 -12.69
N ASN A 224 40.50 15.97 -12.26
CA ASN A 224 41.50 16.43 -11.31
C ASN A 224 41.50 15.52 -10.07
N SER A 225 42.69 15.20 -9.56
CA SER A 225 42.81 14.44 -8.32
C SER A 225 42.04 15.15 -7.20
N THR A 226 41.40 14.38 -6.32
CA THR A 226 40.52 14.86 -5.24
C THR A 226 41.20 15.79 -4.22
N SER A 227 42.50 16.03 -4.36
CA SER A 227 43.32 16.80 -3.43
C SER A 227 43.96 18.02 -4.09
N ILE A 228 43.19 18.81 -4.85
CA ILE A 228 43.68 20.16 -5.23
C ILE A 228 43.67 21.03 -3.97
N PRO A 229 44.82 21.62 -3.57
CA PRO A 229 44.87 22.55 -2.45
C PRO A 229 43.89 23.70 -2.66
N HIS A 230 43.10 24.04 -1.64
CA HIS A 230 42.09 25.13 -1.65
C HIS A 230 40.81 24.89 -2.47
N VAL A 231 40.58 23.68 -3.02
CA VAL A 231 39.31 23.36 -3.71
C VAL A 231 38.44 22.47 -2.83
N GLU A 232 37.33 23.03 -2.34
CA GLU A 232 36.34 22.30 -1.55
C GLU A 232 35.08 22.00 -2.36
N SER A 233 34.50 20.81 -2.15
CA SER A 233 33.17 20.49 -2.68
C SER A 233 32.13 21.44 -2.10
N LYS A 234 31.30 22.05 -2.96
CA LYS A 234 30.18 22.92 -2.54
C LYS A 234 29.24 22.25 -1.52
N LEU A 235 29.09 20.92 -1.60
CA LEU A 235 28.24 20.15 -0.70
C LEU A 235 28.90 19.86 0.66
N LYS A 236 30.24 20.00 0.75
CA LYS A 236 31.05 19.81 1.97
C LYS A 236 30.75 18.51 2.70
N VAL A 237 30.46 17.43 1.96
CA VAL A 237 30.07 16.14 2.53
C VAL A 237 31.22 15.50 3.33
N VAL A 238 32.45 15.65 2.84
CA VAL A 238 33.64 15.10 3.51
C VAL A 238 34.08 15.94 4.72
N SER A 239 33.97 17.27 4.63
CA SER A 239 34.40 18.16 5.71
C SER A 239 33.36 18.35 6.81
N ASN A 240 32.07 18.43 6.48
CA ASN A 240 30.98 18.63 7.42
C ASN A 240 29.74 17.79 7.02
N PRO A 241 29.78 16.46 7.24
CA PRO A 241 28.69 15.55 6.85
C PRO A 241 27.39 15.83 7.63
N ASP A 242 27.49 16.16 8.91
CA ASP A 242 26.32 16.24 9.81
C ASP A 242 25.35 17.37 9.42
N THR A 243 25.87 18.48 8.90
CA THR A 243 25.05 19.62 8.47
C THR A 243 24.53 19.49 7.03
N TYR A 244 24.86 18.40 6.31
CA TYR A 244 24.49 18.26 4.90
C TYR A 244 22.97 18.29 4.68
N VAL A 245 22.22 17.53 5.49
CA VAL A 245 20.76 17.43 5.36
C VAL A 245 20.11 18.79 5.60
N GLN A 246 20.56 19.52 6.62
CA GLN A 246 20.07 20.86 6.93
C GLN A 246 20.35 21.83 5.76
N ARG A 247 21.58 21.84 5.22
CA ARG A 247 21.93 22.68 4.07
C ARG A 247 21.09 22.37 2.83
N LEU A 248 20.79 21.09 2.61
CA LEU A 248 19.93 20.66 1.50
C LEU A 248 18.50 21.17 1.69
N GLN A 249 17.96 21.07 2.90
CA GLN A 249 16.64 21.61 3.24
C GLN A 249 16.59 23.13 3.05
N GLU A 250 17.57 23.88 3.57
CA GLU A 250 17.64 25.33 3.37
C GLU A 250 17.73 25.72 1.89
N HIS A 251 18.52 24.97 1.10
CA HIS A 251 18.64 25.22 -0.33
C HIS A 251 17.33 24.94 -1.09
N THR A 252 16.66 23.84 -0.77
CA THR A 252 15.36 23.49 -1.37
C THR A 252 14.28 24.52 -1.02
N LEU A 253 14.23 24.98 0.23
CA LEU A 253 13.34 26.07 0.65
C LEU A 253 13.61 27.37 -0.11
N LYS A 254 14.88 27.78 -0.23
CA LYS A 254 15.25 28.97 -1.00
C LYS A 254 14.85 28.87 -2.48
N LEU A 255 15.01 27.70 -3.09
CA LEU A 255 14.57 27.47 -4.47
C LEU A 255 13.05 27.58 -4.60
N TYR A 256 12.30 26.98 -3.67
CA TYR A 256 10.84 27.04 -3.67
C TYR A 256 10.33 28.47 -3.49
N GLU A 257 10.93 29.24 -2.58
CA GLU A 257 10.60 30.66 -2.40
C GLU A 257 10.88 31.48 -3.66
N LYS A 258 12.03 31.23 -4.33
CA LYS A 258 12.38 31.91 -5.57
C LYS A 258 11.39 31.58 -6.69
N GLN A 259 11.00 30.31 -6.83
CA GLN A 259 10.00 29.87 -7.80
C GLN A 259 8.65 30.54 -7.54
N ARG A 260 8.22 30.56 -6.27
CA ARG A 260 6.95 31.19 -5.87
C ARG A 260 6.93 32.69 -6.18
N LYS A 261 8.02 33.40 -5.89
CA LYS A 261 8.15 34.83 -6.22
C LYS A 261 8.12 35.08 -7.73
N ALA A 262 8.85 34.29 -8.51
CA ALA A 262 8.85 34.41 -9.97
C ALA A 262 7.45 34.18 -10.57
N LEU A 263 6.69 33.21 -10.03
CA LEU A 263 5.32 32.96 -10.47
C LEU A 263 4.39 34.14 -10.12
N GLN A 264 4.50 34.70 -8.90
CA GLN A 264 3.75 35.89 -8.50
C GLN A 264 4.10 37.12 -9.36
N GLU A 265 5.37 37.31 -9.69
CA GLU A 265 5.81 38.39 -10.57
C GLU A 265 5.24 38.22 -11.99
N GLN A 266 5.21 36.99 -12.53
CA GLN A 266 4.56 36.71 -13.81
C GLN A 266 3.06 36.99 -13.76
N GLU A 267 2.37 36.54 -12.72
CA GLU A 267 0.94 36.81 -12.53
C GLU A 267 0.67 38.32 -12.48
N ILE A 268 1.48 39.09 -11.74
CA ILE A 268 1.37 40.56 -11.70
C ILE A 268 1.58 41.17 -13.09
N LEU A 269 2.59 40.72 -13.83
CA LEU A 269 2.86 41.21 -15.19
C LEU A 269 1.67 40.92 -16.12
N GLU A 270 1.15 39.70 -16.11
CA GLU A 270 -0.05 39.30 -16.86
C GLU A 270 -1.27 40.16 -16.49
N PHE A 271 -1.48 40.43 -15.20
CA PHE A 271 -2.54 41.33 -14.74
C PHE A 271 -2.33 42.78 -15.19
N THR A 272 -1.09 43.27 -15.25
CA THR A 272 -0.79 44.62 -15.74
C THR A 272 -0.99 44.76 -17.26
N GLU A 273 -0.80 43.69 -18.01
CA GLU A 273 -1.04 43.63 -19.45
C GLU A 273 -2.53 43.51 -19.81
N CYS A 274 -3.42 43.30 -18.83
CA CYS A 274 -4.85 43.18 -19.05
C CYS A 274 -5.45 44.49 -19.58
N THR A 275 -6.10 44.43 -20.75
CA THR A 275 -6.73 45.58 -21.41
C THR A 275 -8.04 46.01 -20.74
N PHE A 276 -8.67 45.11 -19.96
CA PHE A 276 -9.89 45.38 -19.23
C PHE A 276 -9.60 46.11 -17.93
N LYS A 277 -9.84 47.42 -17.90
CA LYS A 277 -9.74 48.27 -16.71
C LYS A 277 -11.13 48.72 -16.29
N PRO A 278 -11.86 47.93 -15.49
CA PRO A 278 -13.20 48.32 -15.06
C PRO A 278 -13.12 49.57 -14.20
N GLN A 279 -14.12 50.45 -14.33
CA GLN A 279 -14.26 51.57 -13.41
C GLN A 279 -14.66 51.03 -12.03
N THR A 280 -13.70 51.00 -11.11
CA THR A 280 -13.94 50.64 -9.72
C THR A 280 -14.38 51.88 -8.95
N ILE A 281 -15.50 51.80 -8.26
CA ILE A 281 -15.95 52.83 -7.32
C ILE A 281 -15.23 52.59 -6.00
N ASP A 282 -14.72 53.65 -5.39
CA ASP A 282 -14.11 53.55 -4.07
C ASP A 282 -15.09 53.02 -3.04
N VAL A 283 -14.59 52.09 -2.23
CA VAL A 283 -15.39 51.45 -1.20
C VAL A 283 -15.85 52.51 -0.18
N PRO A 284 -17.16 52.61 0.11
CA PRO A 284 -17.69 53.56 1.09
C PRO A 284 -16.96 53.52 2.44
N SER A 285 -16.82 54.69 3.07
CA SER A 285 -16.00 54.88 4.29
C SER A 285 -16.38 53.99 5.48
N TYR A 286 -17.63 53.52 5.56
CA TYR A 286 -18.05 52.60 6.61
C TYR A 286 -17.54 51.17 6.34
N ILE A 287 -17.49 50.73 5.09
CA ILE A 287 -16.97 49.40 4.72
C ILE A 287 -15.45 49.36 4.92
N SER A 288 -14.72 50.43 4.58
CA SER A 288 -13.28 50.50 4.85
C SER A 288 -12.96 50.49 6.35
N ARG A 289 -13.81 51.14 7.19
CA ARG A 289 -13.73 51.03 8.65
C ARG A 289 -14.03 49.62 9.15
N ILE A 290 -15.03 48.94 8.59
CA ILE A 290 -15.34 47.55 8.92
C ILE A 290 -14.14 46.65 8.58
N ALA A 291 -13.56 46.77 7.38
CA ALA A 291 -12.38 46.00 6.97
C ALA A 291 -11.20 46.19 7.93
N LYS A 292 -10.85 47.45 8.25
CA LYS A 292 -9.79 47.75 9.24
C LYS A 292 -10.11 47.19 10.62
N SER A 293 -11.36 47.30 11.07
CA SER A 293 -11.78 46.75 12.36
C SER A 293 -11.68 45.22 12.40
N MET A 294 -12.02 44.54 11.30
CA MET A 294 -11.86 43.09 11.14
C MET A 294 -10.40 42.67 11.10
N GLU A 295 -9.52 43.41 10.42
CA GLU A 295 -8.07 43.16 10.42
C GLU A 295 -7.50 43.24 11.84
N ILE A 296 -7.86 44.29 12.60
CA ILE A 296 -7.45 44.45 14.00
C ILE A 296 -7.98 43.28 14.85
N ALA A 297 -9.27 42.96 14.73
CA ALA A 297 -9.87 41.86 15.48
C ALA A 297 -9.23 40.50 15.13
N LYS A 298 -8.90 40.28 13.85
CA LYS A 298 -8.21 39.06 13.39
C LYS A 298 -6.78 39.00 13.90
N ALA A 299 -6.06 40.12 13.92
CA ALA A 299 -4.72 40.21 14.49
C ALA A 299 -4.73 39.96 16.00
N VAL A 300 -5.70 40.52 16.73
CA VAL A 300 -5.89 40.28 18.18
C VAL A 300 -6.24 38.81 18.43
N LYS A 301 -7.16 38.23 17.64
CA LYS A 301 -7.52 36.81 17.75
C LYS A 301 -6.33 35.89 17.44
N ALA A 302 -5.49 36.23 16.46
CA ALA A 302 -4.28 35.48 16.14
C ALA A 302 -3.24 35.58 17.27
N LYS A 303 -3.02 36.76 17.84
CA LYS A 303 -2.16 36.96 19.02
C LYS A 303 -2.67 36.20 20.24
N HIS A 304 -3.97 36.26 20.50
CA HIS A 304 -4.61 35.51 21.59
C HIS A 304 -4.52 33.99 21.37
N ALA A 305 -4.67 33.51 20.14
CA ALA A 305 -4.52 32.08 19.82
C ALA A 305 -3.05 31.62 19.95
N ALA A 306 -2.08 32.49 19.67
CA ALA A 306 -0.66 32.20 19.86
C ALA A 306 -0.24 32.24 21.35
N GLN A 307 -0.82 33.15 22.15
CA GLN A 307 -0.57 33.25 23.60
C GLN A 307 -1.29 32.17 24.41
N TYR A 308 -2.49 31.77 23.98
CA TYR A 308 -3.29 30.74 24.64
C TYR A 308 -3.68 29.67 23.60
N PRO A 309 -2.78 28.70 23.34
CA PRO A 309 -3.15 27.55 22.53
C PRO A 309 -4.35 26.87 23.18
N ARG A 310 -5.40 26.63 22.39
CA ARG A 310 -6.63 25.98 22.88
C ARG A 310 -6.23 24.67 23.56
N ARG A 311 -6.59 24.51 24.83
CA ARG A 311 -6.49 23.22 25.53
C ARG A 311 -7.24 22.18 24.69
N ALA A 312 -6.60 21.05 24.43
CA ALA A 312 -7.23 19.92 23.76
C ALA A 312 -8.58 19.64 24.44
N LYS A 313 -9.63 19.45 23.64
CA LYS A 313 -10.93 19.06 24.18
C LYS A 313 -10.72 17.76 24.98
N PRO A 314 -11.26 17.64 26.20
CA PRO A 314 -11.14 16.42 26.98
C PRO A 314 -11.63 15.20 26.19
N ASP A 315 -10.92 14.09 26.30
CA ASP A 315 -11.06 12.88 25.48
C ASP A 315 -12.30 12.01 25.81
N TRP A 316 -13.26 12.51 26.58
CA TRP A 316 -14.46 11.73 26.87
C TRP A 316 -15.55 11.97 25.82
N LYS A 317 -15.78 10.92 25.02
CA LYS A 317 -17.03 10.61 24.33
C LYS A 317 -17.38 9.15 24.61
#